data_AF-A0A9X1F8M6-F1
#
_entry.id   AF-A0A9X1F8M6-F1
#
_cell.length_a   1.000
_cell.length_b   1.000
_cell.length_c   1.000
_cell.angle_alpha   90.00
_cell.angle_beta   90.00
_cell.angle_gamma   90.00
#
_symmetry.space_group_name_H-M   'P 1'
#
loop_
_entity.id
_entity.type
_entity.pdbx_description
1 polymer ?
#
loop_
_entity_poly.entity_id
_entity_poly.type
_entity_poly.pdbx_seq_one_letter_code
_entity_poly.pdbx_strand_id
1 'polypeptide(L)'
;MKKLAPILFLAISALMGCKPAAVDSPDSKKKKFNGEIVFKIVTEIEDEERFDNELEAYGKAVDSIHSKDTSWPAVGPLMKKLIDPRDDYTRSNSYYKPNFFTYKYTDTLVTYNFEREFTKYKVIINTLTQDYTKYNKKTNKIVKTKKYKFHTSDLPYKEMIYKDSTKVIHGFDCYKVLVVEDDPTSDTAGIKTYKEMYVTNDIHSLYHPIQLRKEFLERYYPLEIKYYSDFLRDKITYYSAVSIKSTD
;
A
#
# COMPACT_ATOMS: atom_id res chain seq x y z
N MET A 1 -77.98 -40.98 -5.35
CA MET A 1 -77.07 -40.53 -4.27
C MET A 1 -75.64 -40.91 -4.64
N LYS A 2 -74.89 -39.96 -5.21
CA LYS A 2 -73.44 -40.03 -5.43
C LYS A 2 -72.89 -38.62 -5.16
N LYS A 3 -71.90 -38.56 -4.27
CA LYS A 3 -71.14 -37.36 -3.89
C LYS A 3 -70.20 -36.98 -5.03
N LEU A 4 -70.01 -35.67 -5.24
CA LEU A 4 -68.75 -35.08 -5.68
C LEU A 4 -68.72 -33.62 -5.19
N ALA A 5 -67.66 -33.28 -4.46
CA ALA A 5 -67.44 -32.01 -3.78
C ALA A 5 -66.88 -30.94 -4.72
N PRO A 6 -67.05 -29.64 -4.43
CA PRO A 6 -66.39 -28.57 -5.16
C PRO A 6 -64.97 -28.32 -4.65
N ILE A 7 -64.05 -28.14 -5.60
CA ILE A 7 -62.65 -27.76 -5.40
C ILE A 7 -62.59 -26.26 -5.09
N LEU A 8 -62.09 -25.91 -3.90
CA LEU A 8 -61.82 -24.54 -3.47
C LEU A 8 -60.34 -24.22 -3.78
N PHE A 9 -60.10 -23.30 -4.71
CA PHE A 9 -58.77 -22.76 -4.99
C PHE A 9 -58.35 -21.80 -3.87
N LEU A 10 -57.34 -22.19 -3.09
CA LEU A 10 -56.67 -21.36 -2.10
C LEU A 10 -55.49 -20.65 -2.77
N ALA A 11 -55.63 -19.35 -3.01
CA ALA A 11 -54.52 -18.48 -3.39
C ALA A 11 -53.70 -18.16 -2.13
N ILE A 12 -52.48 -18.67 -2.05
CA ILE A 12 -51.51 -18.34 -1.00
C ILE A 12 -50.65 -17.18 -1.51
N SER A 13 -50.92 -15.98 -1.01
CA SER A 13 -50.08 -14.80 -1.16
C SER A 13 -48.90 -14.88 -0.19
N ALA A 14 -47.77 -15.42 -0.64
CA ALA A 14 -46.51 -15.37 0.11
C ALA A 14 -45.84 -14.00 -0.11
N LEU A 15 -46.17 -13.03 0.74
CA LEU A 15 -45.37 -11.82 0.92
C LEU A 15 -44.08 -12.20 1.65
N MET A 16 -43.04 -12.56 0.88
CA MET A 16 -41.68 -12.58 1.42
C MET A 16 -41.24 -11.15 1.68
N GLY A 17 -41.32 -10.75 2.95
CA GLY A 17 -40.70 -9.53 3.43
C GLY A 17 -39.19 -9.62 3.27
N CYS A 18 -38.66 -8.97 2.23
CA CYS A 18 -37.25 -8.62 2.17
C CYS A 18 -36.97 -7.74 3.39
N LYS A 19 -36.26 -8.28 4.39
CA LYS A 19 -35.55 -7.46 5.38
C LYS A 19 -34.61 -6.55 4.58
N PRO A 20 -34.76 -5.22 4.62
CA PRO A 20 -33.73 -4.35 4.08
C PRO A 20 -32.45 -4.67 4.85
N ALA A 21 -31.37 -4.93 4.10
CA ALA A 21 -30.04 -5.01 4.65
C ALA A 21 -29.80 -3.78 5.53
N ALA A 22 -29.36 -4.01 6.76
CA ALA A 22 -28.99 -2.93 7.66
C ALA A 22 -27.98 -2.05 6.93
N VAL A 23 -28.41 -0.84 6.59
CA VAL A 23 -27.50 0.23 6.19
C VAL A 23 -26.73 0.54 7.45
N ASP A 24 -25.49 0.07 7.52
CA ASP A 24 -24.57 0.39 8.60
C ASP A 24 -24.58 1.91 8.79
N SER A 25 -25.03 2.33 9.97
CA SER A 25 -24.99 3.74 10.38
C SER A 25 -23.55 4.25 10.26
N PRO A 26 -23.29 5.35 9.52
CA PRO A 26 -21.94 5.83 9.30
C PRO A 26 -21.26 6.44 10.53
N ASP A 27 -21.86 6.35 11.72
CA ASP A 27 -21.46 7.17 12.88
C ASP A 27 -21.22 6.40 14.18
N SER A 28 -21.05 5.07 14.14
CA SER A 28 -20.37 4.40 15.25
C SER A 28 -18.91 4.87 15.22
N LYS A 29 -18.46 5.56 16.27
CA LYS A 29 -17.06 5.99 16.42
C LYS A 29 -16.16 4.76 16.39
N LYS A 30 -15.72 4.41 15.18
CA LYS A 30 -14.74 3.36 14.91
C LYS A 30 -13.55 3.56 15.84
N LYS A 31 -13.31 2.59 16.73
CA LYS A 31 -12.24 2.64 17.72
C LYS A 31 -10.92 2.79 16.98
N LYS A 32 -10.12 3.80 17.32
CA LYS A 32 -8.79 3.96 16.74
C LYS A 32 -7.91 2.78 17.15
N PHE A 33 -7.05 2.32 16.25
CA PHE A 33 -6.10 1.28 16.56
C PHE A 33 -5.04 1.81 17.56
N ASN A 34 -4.85 1.08 18.66
CA ASN A 34 -3.81 1.33 19.66
C ASN A 34 -2.92 0.10 19.73
N GLY A 35 -1.62 0.28 19.49
CA GLY A 35 -0.73 -0.86 19.39
C GLY A 35 0.55 -0.60 18.60
N GLU A 36 1.21 -1.68 18.21
CA GLU A 36 2.42 -1.67 17.41
C GLU A 36 2.25 -2.54 16.16
N ILE A 37 2.67 -2.01 15.01
CA ILE A 37 2.77 -2.75 13.75
C ILE A 37 4.21 -2.67 13.26
N VAL A 38 4.80 -3.82 12.93
CA VAL A 38 6.11 -3.91 12.29
C VAL A 38 5.93 -4.36 10.85
N PHE A 39 6.36 -3.53 9.91
CA PHE A 39 6.38 -3.85 8.49
C PHE A 39 7.78 -4.26 8.04
N LYS A 40 7.87 -5.32 7.25
CA LYS A 40 9.06 -5.77 6.53
C LYS A 40 8.97 -5.32 5.08
N ILE A 41 10.07 -4.83 4.52
CA ILE A 41 10.22 -4.56 3.08
C ILE A 41 11.25 -5.51 2.49
N VAL A 42 10.90 -6.15 1.38
CA VAL A 42 11.81 -6.95 0.56
C VAL A 42 11.63 -6.57 -0.89
N THR A 43 12.71 -6.50 -1.64
CA THR A 43 12.67 -6.40 -3.10
C THR A 43 13.20 -7.70 -3.68
N GLU A 44 12.55 -8.23 -4.69
CA GLU A 44 12.92 -9.51 -5.32
C GLU A 44 12.88 -9.34 -6.84
N ILE A 45 13.65 -10.18 -7.54
CA ILE A 45 13.56 -10.39 -8.98
C ILE A 45 12.94 -11.78 -9.16
N GLU A 46 11.69 -11.85 -9.62
CA GLU A 46 10.98 -13.15 -9.77
C GLU A 46 11.55 -14.01 -10.92
N ASP A 47 12.00 -13.37 -12.00
CA ASP A 47 12.59 -14.01 -13.18
C ASP A 47 13.78 -13.16 -13.67
N GLU A 48 15.01 -13.61 -13.37
CA GLU A 48 16.24 -12.87 -13.68
C GLU A 48 16.47 -12.68 -15.18
N GLU A 49 16.16 -13.69 -16.01
CA GLU A 49 16.36 -13.60 -17.46
C GLU A 49 15.38 -12.60 -18.08
N ARG A 50 14.10 -12.67 -17.70
CA ARG A 50 13.12 -11.70 -18.19
C ARG A 50 13.43 -10.29 -17.68
N PHE A 51 13.82 -10.16 -16.42
CA PHE A 51 14.23 -8.88 -15.85
C PHE A 51 15.40 -8.24 -16.61
N ASP A 52 16.47 -9.00 -16.89
CA ASP A 52 17.63 -8.50 -17.63
C ASP A 52 17.25 -8.03 -19.04
N ASN A 53 16.36 -8.77 -19.71
CA ASN A 53 15.83 -8.40 -21.01
C ASN A 53 14.98 -7.11 -20.97
N GLU A 54 14.10 -6.96 -19.97
CA GLU A 54 13.30 -5.75 -19.76
C GLU A 54 14.19 -4.53 -19.44
N LEU A 55 15.19 -4.71 -18.58
CA LEU A 55 16.17 -3.70 -18.20
C LEU A 55 17.02 -3.24 -19.39
N GLU A 56 17.43 -4.18 -20.25
CA GLU A 56 18.17 -3.88 -21.47
C GLU A 56 17.31 -3.07 -22.46
N ALA A 57 16.07 -3.53 -22.69
CA ALA A 57 15.12 -2.85 -23.57
C ALA A 57 14.85 -1.41 -23.12
N TYR A 58 14.77 -1.17 -21.81
CA TYR A 58 14.61 0.16 -21.25
C TYR A 58 15.76 1.10 -21.54
N GLY A 59 16.99 0.66 -21.27
CA GLY A 59 18.14 1.52 -21.49
C GLY A 59 18.23 1.94 -22.95
N LYS A 60 17.92 1.02 -23.88
CA LYS A 60 17.80 1.33 -25.31
C LYS A 60 16.69 2.33 -25.61
N ALA A 61 15.52 2.19 -24.98
CA ALA A 61 14.41 3.13 -25.16
C ALA A 61 14.75 4.54 -24.64
N VAL A 62 15.34 4.63 -23.45
CA VAL A 62 15.84 5.89 -22.85
C VAL A 62 16.90 6.52 -23.75
N ASP A 63 17.91 5.75 -24.17
CA ASP A 63 18.94 6.25 -25.09
C ASP A 63 18.33 6.73 -26.41
N SER A 64 17.32 6.05 -26.96
CA SER A 64 16.63 6.49 -28.17
C SER A 64 15.94 7.84 -28.00
N ILE A 65 15.37 8.13 -26.83
CA ILE A 65 14.73 9.42 -26.53
C ILE A 65 15.79 10.54 -26.45
N HIS A 66 16.93 10.25 -25.82
CA HIS A 66 17.99 11.25 -25.58
C HIS A 66 19.03 11.37 -26.70
N SER A 67 19.09 10.41 -27.63
CA SER A 67 20.05 10.36 -28.75
C SER A 67 20.01 11.58 -29.69
N LYS A 68 18.94 12.37 -29.65
CA LYS A 68 18.80 13.62 -30.43
C LYS A 68 19.51 14.81 -29.79
N ASP A 69 19.94 14.70 -28.54
CA ASP A 69 20.71 15.72 -27.83
C ASP A 69 22.15 15.24 -27.64
N THR A 70 23.02 15.62 -28.58
CA THR A 70 24.43 15.17 -28.64
C THR A 70 25.30 15.67 -27.48
N SER A 71 24.74 16.46 -26.56
CA SER A 71 25.48 17.04 -25.43
C SER A 71 25.50 16.15 -24.18
N TRP A 72 24.69 15.07 -24.15
CA TRP A 72 24.61 14.17 -23.01
C TRP A 72 25.25 12.80 -23.30
N PRO A 73 26.02 12.22 -22.36
CA PRO A 73 26.43 10.82 -22.47
C PRO A 73 25.21 9.89 -22.48
N ALA A 74 25.38 8.65 -22.96
CA ALA A 74 24.33 7.64 -22.94
C ALA A 74 23.69 7.55 -21.53
N VAL A 75 22.40 7.85 -21.46
CA VAL A 75 21.64 7.95 -20.21
C VAL A 75 21.15 6.56 -19.78
N GLY A 76 20.95 5.65 -20.74
CA GLY A 76 20.51 4.28 -20.56
C GLY A 76 21.34 3.51 -19.53
N PRO A 77 22.68 3.43 -19.64
CA PRO A 77 23.51 2.74 -18.65
C PRO A 77 23.38 3.29 -17.23
N LEU A 78 23.27 4.61 -17.07
CA LEU A 78 23.06 5.24 -15.76
C LEU A 78 21.69 4.87 -15.19
N MET A 79 20.66 4.91 -16.02
CA MET A 79 19.30 4.58 -15.61
C MET A 79 19.15 3.09 -15.25
N LYS A 80 19.78 2.18 -16.02
CA LYS A 80 19.84 0.76 -15.67
C LYS A 80 20.41 0.56 -14.27
N LYS A 81 21.56 1.19 -13.99
CA LYS A 81 22.19 1.11 -12.67
C LYS A 81 21.33 1.68 -11.54
N LEU A 82 20.54 2.73 -11.82
CA LEU A 82 19.65 3.35 -10.84
C LEU A 82 18.44 2.46 -10.50
N ILE A 83 17.93 1.72 -11.47
CA ILE A 83 16.72 0.92 -11.31
C ILE A 83 17.00 -0.55 -11.03
N ASP A 84 18.18 -1.07 -11.37
CA ASP A 84 18.59 -2.44 -11.05
C ASP A 84 18.82 -2.57 -9.52
N PRO A 85 17.99 -3.36 -8.82
CA PRO A 85 18.16 -3.54 -7.39
C PRO A 85 19.47 -4.25 -7.05
N ARG A 86 20.15 -4.94 -7.97
CA ARG A 86 21.46 -5.58 -7.70
C ARG A 86 22.59 -4.56 -7.59
N ASP A 87 22.46 -3.45 -8.33
CA ASP A 87 23.43 -2.36 -8.39
C ASP A 87 23.20 -1.24 -7.35
N ASP A 88 22.09 -1.30 -6.62
CA ASP A 88 21.88 -0.46 -5.45
C ASP A 88 22.73 -0.98 -4.28
N TYR A 89 24.02 -0.63 -4.29
CA TYR A 89 24.95 -0.95 -3.19
C TYR A 89 24.68 -0.13 -1.91
N THR A 90 23.62 0.68 -1.89
CA THR A 90 23.24 1.33 -0.65
C THR A 90 22.81 0.25 0.35
N ARG A 91 23.21 0.39 1.62
CA ARG A 91 22.73 -0.46 2.72
C ARG A 91 21.21 -0.37 2.93
N SER A 92 20.54 0.49 2.17
CA SER A 92 19.09 0.67 2.15
C SER A 92 18.36 -0.23 1.17
N ASN A 93 19.10 -0.94 0.33
CA ASN A 93 18.56 -1.84 -0.66
C ASN A 93 17.89 -3.06 -0.01
N SER A 94 16.57 -3.15 -0.18
CA SER A 94 15.74 -4.26 0.32
C SER A 94 15.94 -5.57 -0.43
N TYR A 95 16.73 -5.58 -1.51
CA TYR A 95 17.08 -6.78 -2.27
C TYR A 95 17.99 -7.73 -1.49
N TYR A 96 19.11 -7.21 -0.96
CA TYR A 96 20.06 -8.04 -0.21
C TYR A 96 19.68 -8.23 1.27
N LYS A 97 18.99 -7.25 1.87
CA LYS A 97 18.60 -7.30 3.29
C LYS A 97 17.24 -6.64 3.52
N PRO A 98 16.29 -7.34 4.16
CA PRO A 98 15.00 -6.74 4.47
C PRO A 98 15.12 -5.49 5.34
N ASN A 99 14.31 -4.47 5.04
CA ASN A 99 14.16 -3.29 5.88
C ASN A 99 12.94 -3.45 6.81
N PHE A 100 12.98 -2.85 8.01
CA PHE A 100 11.86 -2.88 8.96
C PHE A 100 11.39 -1.49 9.38
N PHE A 101 10.07 -1.32 9.45
CA PHE A 101 9.39 -0.12 9.94
C PHE A 101 8.51 -0.47 11.13
N THR A 102 8.83 0.10 12.28
CA THR A 102 8.05 -0.09 13.51
C THR A 102 7.19 1.13 13.75
N TYR A 103 5.87 0.97 13.69
CA TYR A 103 4.87 2.00 13.95
C TYR A 103 4.14 1.70 15.25
N LYS A 104 4.14 2.68 16.16
CA LYS A 104 3.37 2.66 17.40
C LYS A 104 2.26 3.67 17.32
N TYR A 105 1.05 3.22 17.60
CA TYR A 105 -0.19 3.97 17.56
C TYR A 105 -0.72 4.13 18.98
N THR A 106 -1.02 5.38 19.33
CA THR A 106 -1.85 5.74 20.48
C THR A 106 -3.03 6.59 19.99
N ASP A 107 -3.95 6.93 20.89
CA ASP A 107 -5.13 7.74 20.55
C ASP A 107 -4.79 9.07 19.85
N THR A 108 -3.62 9.63 20.17
CA THR A 108 -3.20 10.97 19.74
C THR A 108 -1.84 11.01 19.07
N LEU A 109 -1.03 9.95 19.15
CA LEU A 109 0.32 9.93 18.61
C LEU A 109 0.55 8.75 17.68
N VAL A 110 1.28 9.01 16.61
CA VAL A 110 1.95 7.97 15.82
C VAL A 110 3.44 8.16 15.95
N THR A 111 4.11 7.18 16.52
CA THR A 111 5.57 7.14 16.55
C THR A 111 6.05 6.10 15.55
N TYR A 112 6.95 6.47 14.66
CA TYR A 112 7.63 5.47 13.85
C TYR A 112 9.14 5.54 13.96
N ASN A 113 9.72 4.36 14.01
CA ASN A 113 11.15 4.13 13.94
C ASN A 113 11.43 3.41 12.64
N PHE A 114 12.39 3.95 11.91
CA PHE A 114 12.98 3.18 10.83
C PHE A 114 14.12 2.36 11.44
N GLU A 115 14.10 1.04 11.32
CA GLU A 115 15.17 0.17 11.82
C GLU A 115 16.16 -0.10 10.68
N ARG A 116 17.10 0.83 10.50
CA ARG A 116 18.35 0.61 9.76
C ARG A 116 19.51 0.77 10.74
N GLU A 117 20.63 0.13 10.45
CA GLU A 117 21.88 0.25 11.23
C GLU A 117 22.34 1.71 11.44
N PHE A 118 21.82 2.67 10.65
CA PHE A 118 22.17 4.10 10.74
C PHE A 118 20.99 5.06 10.69
N THR A 119 19.74 4.60 10.84
CA THR A 119 18.61 5.53 10.98
C THR A 119 18.68 6.18 12.35
N LYS A 120 19.38 7.32 12.37
CA LYS A 120 19.56 8.18 13.53
C LYS A 120 18.25 8.86 13.92
N TYR A 121 17.08 8.43 13.47
CA TYR A 121 15.87 9.21 13.64
C TYR A 121 14.67 8.42 14.15
N LYS A 122 13.98 9.06 15.09
CA LYS A 122 12.62 8.73 15.54
C LYS A 122 11.71 9.84 15.06
N VAL A 123 10.53 9.50 14.57
CA VAL A 123 9.51 10.49 14.21
C VAL A 123 8.30 10.31 15.12
N ILE A 124 7.74 11.43 15.56
CA ILE A 124 6.48 11.49 16.30
C ILE A 124 5.55 12.42 15.53
N ILE A 125 4.32 11.97 15.32
CA ILE A 125 3.24 12.74 14.72
C ILE A 125 2.13 12.86 15.75
N ASN A 126 1.75 14.08 16.11
CA ASN A 126 0.51 14.32 16.85
C ASN A 126 -0.65 14.29 15.86
N THR A 127 -1.57 13.34 16.01
CA THR A 127 -2.67 13.13 15.06
C THR A 127 -3.78 14.16 15.18
N LEU A 128 -3.87 14.87 16.32
CA LEU A 128 -4.86 15.92 16.54
C LEU A 128 -4.42 17.23 15.91
N THR A 129 -3.14 17.61 16.10
CA THR A 129 -2.59 18.88 15.61
C THR A 129 -1.84 18.76 14.28
N GLN A 130 -1.61 17.53 13.82
CA GLN A 130 -0.77 17.16 12.67
C GLN A 130 0.68 17.64 12.81
N ASP A 131 1.17 17.87 14.02
CA ASP A 131 2.57 18.23 14.22
C ASP A 131 3.47 17.03 13.97
N TYR A 132 4.41 17.18 13.06
CA TYR A 132 5.47 16.23 12.76
C TYR A 132 6.75 16.72 13.40
N THR A 133 7.36 15.87 14.23
CA THR A 133 8.66 16.14 14.85
C THR A 133 9.60 14.98 14.62
N LYS A 134 10.76 15.28 14.03
CA LYS A 134 11.86 14.34 13.78
C LYS A 134 12.94 14.58 14.82
N TYR A 135 13.30 13.52 15.54
CA TYR A 135 14.33 13.53 16.59
C TYR A 135 15.53 12.74 16.15
N ASN A 136 16.73 13.14 16.59
CA ASN A 136 17.89 12.26 16.56
C ASN A 136 17.72 11.18 17.63
N LYS A 137 17.68 9.90 17.26
CA LYS A 137 17.43 8.77 18.16
C LYS A 137 18.50 8.62 19.26
N LYS A 138 19.77 8.98 18.98
CA LYS A 138 20.87 8.85 19.96
C LYS A 138 20.87 9.99 20.98
N THR A 139 20.67 11.22 20.52
CA THR A 139 20.77 12.42 21.38
C THR A 139 19.42 12.93 21.86
N ASN A 140 18.33 12.39 21.34
CA ASN A 140 16.95 12.84 21.52
C ASN A 140 16.71 14.32 21.16
N LYS A 141 17.63 14.96 20.43
CA LYS A 141 17.50 16.36 19.99
C LYS A 141 16.55 16.46 18.80
N ILE A 142 15.73 17.51 18.77
CA ILE A 142 14.88 17.84 17.62
C ILE A 142 15.76 18.21 16.44
N VAL A 143 15.51 17.57 15.30
CA VAL A 143 16.20 17.79 14.03
C VAL A 143 15.33 18.62 13.09
N LYS A 144 14.01 18.39 13.13
CA LYS A 144 13.06 19.09 12.27
C LYS A 144 11.67 19.04 12.88
N THR A 145 10.95 20.15 12.78
CA THR A 145 9.52 20.24 13.06
C THR A 145 8.81 20.80 11.82
N LYS A 146 7.64 20.26 11.49
CA LYS A 146 6.75 20.78 10.43
C LYS A 146 5.33 20.29 10.67
N LYS A 147 4.37 20.78 9.89
CA LYS A 147 3.08 20.10 9.76
C LYS A 147 3.22 18.85 8.89
N TYR A 148 2.61 17.75 9.34
CA TYR A 148 2.43 16.56 8.53
C TYR A 148 1.52 16.89 7.36
N LYS A 149 1.90 16.45 6.17
CA LYS A 149 1.09 16.59 4.97
C LYS A 149 0.88 15.19 4.40
N PHE A 150 -0.36 14.80 4.23
CA PHE A 150 -0.70 13.60 3.47
C PHE A 150 -0.27 13.78 2.02
N HIS A 151 0.01 12.67 1.36
CA HIS A 151 0.28 12.72 -0.05
C HIS A 151 -1.04 12.93 -0.79
N THR A 152 -1.19 14.10 -1.38
CA THR A 152 -2.25 14.41 -2.35
C THR A 152 -1.61 14.27 -3.72
N SER A 153 -1.86 13.15 -4.40
CA SER A 153 -1.56 13.06 -5.82
C SER A 153 -2.84 13.30 -6.58
N ASP A 154 -2.81 14.36 -7.40
CA ASP A 154 -3.90 14.73 -8.31
C ASP A 154 -4.03 13.75 -9.47
N LEU A 155 -3.11 12.77 -9.57
CA LEU A 155 -3.17 11.76 -10.61
C LEU A 155 -4.32 10.81 -10.31
N PRO A 156 -5.23 10.62 -11.30
CA PRO A 156 -6.26 9.62 -11.19
C PRO A 156 -5.61 8.25 -11.05
N TYR A 157 -6.24 7.40 -10.25
CA TYR A 157 -5.85 6.01 -10.13
C TYR A 157 -7.10 5.14 -10.20
N LYS A 158 -6.93 3.92 -10.70
CA LYS A 158 -8.01 2.95 -10.78
C LYS A 158 -7.91 1.99 -9.61
N GLU A 159 -9.01 1.82 -8.89
CA GLU A 159 -9.17 0.81 -7.86
C GLU A 159 -10.03 -0.34 -8.35
N MET A 160 -9.62 -1.57 -8.07
CA MET A 160 -10.41 -2.78 -8.28
C MET A 160 -10.44 -3.58 -6.98
N ILE A 161 -11.63 -3.92 -6.50
CA ILE A 161 -11.85 -4.59 -5.22
C ILE A 161 -12.26 -6.03 -5.47
N TYR A 162 -11.52 -6.97 -4.89
CA TYR A 162 -11.75 -8.42 -5.00
C TYR A 162 -12.11 -8.96 -3.62
N LYS A 163 -13.39 -8.85 -3.23
CA LYS A 163 -13.88 -9.25 -1.91
C LYS A 163 -13.89 -10.77 -1.69
N ASP A 164 -13.84 -11.53 -2.76
CA ASP A 164 -13.72 -12.99 -2.78
C ASP A 164 -12.27 -13.47 -2.56
N SER A 165 -11.28 -12.61 -2.86
CA SER A 165 -9.86 -12.86 -2.57
C SER A 165 -9.53 -12.46 -1.14
N THR A 166 -9.84 -13.33 -0.18
CA THR A 166 -9.64 -13.08 1.26
C THR A 166 -8.42 -13.78 1.85
N LYS A 167 -7.90 -13.24 2.94
CA LYS A 167 -6.80 -13.81 3.74
C LYS A 167 -6.86 -13.27 5.15
N VAL A 168 -6.50 -14.08 6.15
CA VAL A 168 -6.32 -13.61 7.53
C VAL A 168 -4.85 -13.25 7.75
N ILE A 169 -4.58 -12.03 8.19
CA ILE A 169 -3.22 -11.54 8.47
C ILE A 169 -3.16 -11.10 9.93
N HIS A 170 -2.41 -11.84 10.76
CA HIS A 170 -2.26 -11.54 12.20
C HIS A 170 -3.60 -11.36 12.95
N GLY A 171 -4.63 -12.14 12.58
CA GLY A 171 -5.96 -12.09 13.20
C GLY A 171 -6.91 -11.05 12.59
N PHE A 172 -6.48 -10.31 11.56
CA PHE A 172 -7.33 -9.39 10.82
C PHE A 172 -7.84 -10.03 9.53
N ASP A 173 -9.14 -9.90 9.30
CA ASP A 173 -9.76 -10.31 8.04
C ASP A 173 -9.41 -9.28 6.96
N CYS A 174 -8.75 -9.76 5.91
CA CYS A 174 -8.33 -8.94 4.79
C CYS A 174 -8.94 -9.41 3.48
N TYR A 175 -9.08 -8.48 2.54
CA TYR A 175 -9.43 -8.75 1.16
C TYR A 175 -8.51 -7.98 0.20
N LYS A 176 -8.47 -8.42 -1.06
CA LYS A 176 -7.55 -7.84 -2.04
C LYS A 176 -8.14 -6.57 -2.68
N VAL A 177 -7.28 -5.55 -2.80
CA VAL A 177 -7.51 -4.34 -3.57
C VAL A 177 -6.33 -4.14 -4.52
N LEU A 178 -6.60 -3.95 -5.81
CA LEU A 178 -5.60 -3.58 -6.81
C LEU A 178 -5.74 -2.09 -7.14
N VAL A 179 -4.64 -1.36 -6.96
CA VAL A 179 -4.49 0.02 -7.41
C VAL A 179 -3.59 0.07 -8.62
N VAL A 180 -4.02 0.76 -9.67
CA VAL A 180 -3.24 1.02 -10.89
C VAL A 180 -3.07 2.52 -11.06
N GLU A 181 -1.83 2.96 -11.19
CA GLU A 181 -1.42 4.36 -11.34
C GLU A 181 -0.53 4.52 -12.57
N ASP A 182 -0.74 5.57 -13.37
CA ASP A 182 0.23 5.95 -14.40
C ASP A 182 1.45 6.59 -13.71
N ASP A 183 2.66 6.22 -14.12
CA ASP A 183 3.89 6.81 -13.58
C ASP A 183 4.15 8.18 -14.26
N PRO A 184 3.94 9.30 -13.55
CA PRO A 184 4.12 10.64 -14.13
C PRO A 184 5.60 11.02 -14.31
N THR A 185 6.51 10.26 -13.69
CA THR A 185 7.96 10.54 -13.69
C THR A 185 8.71 9.74 -14.74
N SER A 186 8.00 8.89 -15.46
CA SER A 186 8.56 8.06 -16.51
C SER A 186 8.76 8.89 -17.79
N ASP A 187 10.03 9.10 -18.17
CA ASP A 187 10.41 9.68 -19.47
C ASP A 187 9.88 8.85 -20.66
N THR A 188 9.56 7.59 -20.41
CA THR A 188 8.82 6.70 -21.30
C THR A 188 7.32 6.84 -21.07
N ALA A 189 6.60 7.47 -21.99
CA ALA A 189 5.15 7.63 -21.86
C ALA A 189 4.44 6.27 -21.64
N GLY A 190 3.61 6.20 -20.59
CA GLY A 190 2.65 5.10 -20.40
C GLY A 190 3.07 3.93 -19.51
N ILE A 191 4.15 4.05 -18.72
CA ILE A 191 4.45 3.05 -17.67
C ILE A 191 3.34 3.08 -16.62
N LYS A 192 2.82 1.91 -16.27
CA LYS A 192 1.86 1.73 -15.18
C LYS A 192 2.53 1.07 -14.00
N THR A 193 2.16 1.54 -12.82
CA THR A 193 2.52 0.93 -11.55
C THR A 193 1.30 0.29 -10.93
N TYR A 194 1.54 -0.84 -10.27
CA TYR A 194 0.52 -1.70 -9.71
C TYR A 194 0.82 -1.90 -8.22
N LYS A 195 -0.23 -1.78 -7.40
CA LYS A 195 -0.21 -2.10 -5.97
C LYS A 195 -1.30 -3.11 -5.70
N GLU A 196 -0.91 -4.38 -5.60
CA GLU A 196 -1.79 -5.42 -5.06
C GLU A 196 -1.71 -5.39 -3.54
N MET A 197 -2.83 -5.14 -2.88
CA MET A 197 -2.87 -4.96 -1.43
C MET A 197 -3.86 -5.91 -0.79
N TYR A 198 -3.46 -6.57 0.30
CA TYR A 198 -4.42 -7.14 1.24
C TYR A 198 -4.69 -6.12 2.33
N VAL A 199 -5.95 -5.68 2.42
CA VAL A 199 -6.38 -4.59 3.30
C VAL A 199 -7.42 -5.06 4.30
N THR A 200 -7.39 -4.47 5.50
CA THR A 200 -8.41 -4.65 6.53
C THR A 200 -9.18 -3.35 6.74
N ASN A 201 -10.43 -3.47 7.18
CA ASN A 201 -11.23 -2.34 7.62
C ASN A 201 -11.14 -2.12 9.13
N ASP A 202 -10.50 -3.01 9.91
CA ASP A 202 -10.56 -2.97 11.37
C ASP A 202 -9.47 -2.07 12.00
N ILE A 203 -8.40 -1.80 11.25
CA ILE A 203 -7.36 -0.86 11.67
C ILE A 203 -7.70 0.53 11.13
N HIS A 204 -8.17 1.41 12.02
CA HIS A 204 -8.54 2.76 11.65
C HIS A 204 -7.41 3.75 11.90
N SER A 205 -6.57 3.95 10.88
CA SER A 205 -5.47 4.92 10.93
C SER A 205 -5.14 5.50 9.56
N LEU A 206 -4.98 6.83 9.52
CA LEU A 206 -4.50 7.53 8.33
C LEU A 206 -2.98 7.48 8.16
N TYR A 207 -2.26 6.85 9.08
CA TYR A 207 -0.80 6.88 9.10
C TYR A 207 -0.25 5.48 8.81
N HIS A 208 0.29 5.32 7.61
CA HIS A 208 0.88 4.08 7.14
C HIS A 208 2.28 4.36 6.55
N PRO A 209 3.27 3.44 6.65
CA PRO A 209 4.64 3.70 6.19
C PRO A 209 4.79 3.96 4.70
N ILE A 210 3.95 3.31 3.89
CA ILE A 210 4.14 3.20 2.45
C ILE A 210 3.00 3.88 1.68
N GLN A 211 1.77 3.45 1.94
CA GLN A 211 0.59 4.14 1.44
C GLN A 211 0.39 5.46 2.19
N LEU A 212 0.32 6.58 1.47
CA LEU A 212 0.19 7.93 2.06
C LEU A 212 -1.02 8.71 1.53
N ARG A 213 -1.78 8.13 0.58
CA ARG A 213 -3.02 8.71 0.07
C ARG A 213 -4.10 8.64 1.14
N LYS A 214 -4.60 9.80 1.55
CA LYS A 214 -5.54 9.92 2.68
C LYS A 214 -6.87 9.23 2.39
N GLU A 215 -7.41 9.44 1.20
CA GLU A 215 -8.71 8.93 0.75
C GLU A 215 -8.75 7.39 0.67
N PHE A 216 -7.59 6.77 0.44
CA PHE A 216 -7.44 5.33 0.52
C PHE A 216 -7.46 4.87 1.98
N LEU A 217 -6.67 5.50 2.84
CA LEU A 217 -6.53 5.14 4.26
C LEU A 217 -7.77 5.46 5.11
N GLU A 218 -8.64 6.35 4.64
CA GLU A 218 -9.97 6.58 5.22
C GLU A 218 -10.89 5.36 5.06
N ARG A 219 -10.65 4.52 4.03
CA ARG A 219 -11.47 3.35 3.72
C ARG A 219 -10.81 2.04 4.15
N TYR A 220 -9.50 1.92 3.96
CA TYR A 220 -8.78 0.65 4.08
C TYR A 220 -7.42 0.84 4.73
N TYR A 221 -6.97 -0.13 5.52
CA TYR A 221 -5.60 -0.16 6.02
C TYR A 221 -4.83 -1.35 5.42
N PRO A 222 -3.81 -1.12 4.57
CA PRO A 222 -3.00 -2.19 4.01
C PRO A 222 -2.17 -2.92 5.06
N LEU A 223 -2.16 -4.25 4.99
CA LEU A 223 -1.26 -5.10 5.78
C LEU A 223 -0.23 -5.82 4.91
N GLU A 224 -0.55 -6.10 3.65
CA GLU A 224 0.42 -6.53 2.65
C GLU A 224 0.26 -5.67 1.39
N ILE A 225 1.38 -5.32 0.77
CA ILE A 225 1.44 -4.57 -0.50
C ILE A 225 2.50 -5.25 -1.38
N LYS A 226 2.10 -5.75 -2.55
CA LYS A 226 2.99 -6.13 -3.66
C LYS A 226 2.99 -4.99 -4.66
N TYR A 227 4.15 -4.35 -4.83
CA TYR A 227 4.37 -3.24 -5.75
C TYR A 227 5.23 -3.66 -6.93
N TYR A 228 4.79 -3.35 -8.14
CA TYR A 228 5.48 -3.67 -9.39
C TYR A 228 5.05 -2.71 -10.52
N SER A 229 5.70 -2.76 -11.67
CA SER A 229 5.30 -2.02 -12.87
C SER A 229 5.09 -2.97 -14.05
N ASP A 230 4.43 -2.50 -15.11
CA ASP A 230 4.33 -3.27 -16.36
C ASP A 230 5.62 -3.24 -17.19
N PHE A 231 6.55 -2.38 -16.81
CA PHE A 231 7.83 -2.16 -17.45
C PHE A 231 8.96 -3.04 -16.86
N LEU A 232 9.07 -3.15 -15.53
CA LEU A 232 9.96 -4.11 -14.85
C LEU A 232 9.08 -5.04 -14.01
N ARG A 233 8.50 -6.03 -14.67
CA ARG A 233 7.45 -6.87 -14.07
C ARG A 233 7.98 -7.75 -12.97
N ASP A 234 9.22 -8.20 -13.15
CA ASP A 234 9.89 -9.10 -12.23
C ASP A 234 10.54 -8.38 -11.06
N LYS A 235 10.74 -7.06 -11.14
CA LYS A 235 11.18 -6.27 -10.00
C LYS A 235 10.00 -5.96 -9.09
N ILE A 236 9.88 -6.76 -8.03
CA ILE A 236 8.75 -6.66 -7.13
C ILE A 236 9.23 -6.20 -5.76
N THR A 237 8.52 -5.23 -5.19
CA THR A 237 8.74 -4.81 -3.80
C THR A 237 7.55 -5.21 -2.95
N TYR A 238 7.81 -6.05 -1.97
CA TYR A 238 6.86 -6.51 -0.97
C TYR A 238 6.98 -5.67 0.29
N TYR A 239 5.82 -5.25 0.82
CA TYR A 239 5.67 -4.65 2.12
C TYR A 239 4.68 -5.50 2.91
N SER A 240 5.08 -6.04 4.05
CA SER A 240 4.23 -6.98 4.81
C SER A 240 4.29 -6.68 6.30
N ALA A 241 3.13 -6.60 6.94
CA ALA A 241 3.03 -6.64 8.39
C ALA A 241 3.51 -8.01 8.87
N VAL A 242 4.61 -8.02 9.62
CA VAL A 242 5.23 -9.23 10.18
C VAL A 242 4.99 -9.39 11.68
N SER A 243 4.47 -8.33 12.32
CA SER A 243 4.02 -8.35 13.70
C SER A 243 2.96 -7.27 13.90
N ILE A 244 1.86 -7.63 14.55
CA ILE A 244 0.84 -6.70 15.03
C ILE A 244 0.56 -7.04 16.49
N LYS A 245 0.65 -6.04 17.38
CA LYS A 245 0.35 -6.16 18.80
C LYS A 245 -0.66 -5.08 19.16
N SER A 246 -1.89 -5.47 19.47
CA SER A 246 -2.87 -4.54 20.04
C SER A 246 -2.64 -4.35 21.53
N THR A 247 -2.95 -3.17 22.04
CA THR A 247 -2.95 -2.85 23.49
C THR A 247 -4.36 -2.78 24.07
N ASP A 248 -5.35 -3.35 23.38
CA ASP A 248 -6.74 -3.41 23.82
C ASP A 248 -6.95 -4.19 25.12
#